data_AF-L7FAR9-F1
#
_entry.id   AF-L7FAR9-F1
#
_cell.length_a   1.000
_cell.length_b   1.000
_cell.length_c   1.000
_cell.angle_alpha   90.00
_cell.angle_beta   90.00
_cell.angle_gamma   90.00
#
_symmetry.space_group_name_H-M   'P 1'
#
loop_
_entity.id
_entity.type
_entity.pdbx_description
1 polymer ?
#
loop_
_entity_poly.entity_id
_entity_poly.type
_entity_poly.pdbx_seq_one_letter_code
_entity_poly.pdbx_strand_id
1 'polypeptide(L)'
;MAALKAPLGEVDRSQGWTDDLRREIQEEISVSRSVLRRHGPGMVRHLRPRLDEWMESEQLRPGRLQQLVKDVQQRLLDARVAAQ
;
A
#
# COMPACT_ATOMS: atom_id res chain seq x y z
N MET A 1 -3.50 9.34 -1.08
CA MET A 1 -2.10 8.90 -1.31
C MET A 1 -1.08 10.04 -1.19
N ALA A 2 -1.45 11.27 -0.84
CA ALA A 2 -0.46 12.34 -0.65
C ALA A 2 0.45 12.10 0.57
N ALA A 3 -0.04 11.44 1.62
CA ALA A 3 0.74 11.24 2.84
C ALA A 3 1.95 10.30 2.65
N LEU A 4 1.85 9.25 1.83
CA LEU A 4 3.00 8.40 1.48
C LEU A 4 4.02 9.09 0.56
N LYS A 5 3.63 10.18 -0.10
CA LYS A 5 4.51 10.99 -0.94
C LYS A 5 5.26 12.07 -0.15
N ALA A 6 4.84 12.33 1.08
CA ALA A 6 5.51 13.28 1.94
C ALA A 6 6.73 12.61 2.60
N PRO A 7 7.79 13.37 2.92
CA PRO A 7 8.88 12.89 3.77
C PRO A 7 8.33 12.37 5.10
N LEU A 8 8.96 11.34 5.66
CA LEU A 8 8.56 10.79 6.94
C LEU A 8 8.79 11.81 8.07
N GLY A 9 7.79 11.97 8.93
CA GLY A 9 7.92 12.71 10.17
C GLY A 9 8.61 11.88 11.26
N GLU A 10 8.95 12.52 12.37
CA GLU A 10 9.53 11.84 13.54
C GLU A 10 8.60 10.77 14.11
N VAL A 11 7.29 11.04 14.14
CA VAL A 11 6.26 10.08 14.57
C VAL A 11 6.24 8.86 13.66
N ASP A 12 6.29 9.04 12.34
CA ASP A 12 6.31 7.93 11.39
C ASP A 12 7.55 7.06 11.59
N ARG A 13 8.74 7.68 11.73
CA ARG A 13 9.98 6.95 12.02
C ARG A 13 9.91 6.19 13.33
N SER A 14 9.35 6.81 14.38
CA SER A 14 9.14 6.12 15.66
C SER A 14 8.20 4.91 15.51
N GLN A 15 7.27 4.93 14.56
CA GLN A 15 6.39 3.80 14.30
C GLN A 15 7.06 2.67 13.50
N GLY A 16 8.36 2.80 13.19
CA GLY A 16 9.14 1.81 12.45
C GLY A 16 9.24 2.10 10.96
N TRP A 17 8.69 3.22 10.47
CA TRP A 17 8.78 3.56 9.06
C TRP A 17 10.21 3.99 8.69
N THR A 18 10.73 3.38 7.64
CA THR A 18 11.96 3.82 6.96
C THR A 18 11.60 4.47 5.63
N ASP A 19 12.47 5.37 5.14
CA ASP A 19 12.27 6.02 3.85
C ASP A 19 12.26 5.01 2.70
N ASP A 20 13.04 3.92 2.81
CA ASP A 20 13.05 2.80 1.88
C ASP A 20 11.71 2.06 1.90
N LEU A 21 11.23 1.62 3.07
CA LEU A 21 9.94 0.92 3.19
C LEU A 21 8.78 1.79 2.69
N ARG A 22 8.78 3.09 3.02
CA ARG A 22 7.80 4.06 2.51
C ARG A 22 7.83 4.10 0.98
N ARG A 23 9.02 4.15 0.39
CA ARG A 23 9.22 4.22 -1.05
C ARG A 23 8.75 2.93 -1.74
N GLU A 24 9.13 1.78 -1.22
CA GLU A 24 8.76 0.47 -1.78
C GLU A 24 7.25 0.26 -1.76
N ILE A 25 6.59 0.55 -0.62
CA ILE A 25 5.13 0.53 -0.52
C ILE A 25 4.49 1.50 -1.52
N GLN A 26 5.04 2.70 -1.70
CA GLN A 26 4.53 3.67 -2.66
C GLN A 26 4.68 3.19 -4.12
N GLU A 27 5.78 2.53 -4.45
CA GLU A 27 6.04 1.96 -5.77
C GLU A 27 5.05 0.82 -6.08
N GLU A 28 4.87 -0.12 -5.14
CA GLU A 28 3.91 -1.23 -5.27
C GLU A 28 2.47 -0.73 -5.48
N ILE A 29 2.06 0.25 -4.68
CA ILE A 29 0.76 0.91 -4.84
C ILE A 29 0.62 1.56 -6.23
N SER A 30 1.69 2.19 -6.72
CA SER A 30 1.69 2.86 -8.02
C SER A 30 1.59 1.85 -9.17
N VAL A 31 2.29 0.73 -9.09
CA VAL A 31 2.21 -0.38 -10.04
C VAL A 31 0.79 -0.97 -10.05
N SER A 32 0.25 -1.31 -8.89
CA SER A 32 -1.10 -1.85 -8.74
C SER A 32 -2.16 -0.94 -9.38
N ARG A 33 -2.08 0.38 -9.14
CA ARG A 33 -2.96 1.36 -9.77
C ARG A 33 -2.77 1.47 -11.28
N SER A 34 -1.53 1.40 -11.75
CA SER A 34 -1.22 1.45 -13.18
C SER A 34 -1.81 0.25 -13.91
N VAL A 35 -1.68 -0.95 -13.33
CA VAL A 35 -2.27 -2.19 -13.85
C VAL A 35 -3.79 -2.09 -13.88
N LEU A 36 -4.42 -1.67 -12.78
CA LEU A 36 -5.86 -1.40 -12.69
C LEU A 36 -6.34 -0.46 -13.80
N ARG A 37 -5.61 0.64 -14.04
CA ARG A 37 -5.97 1.63 -15.05
C ARG A 37 -5.82 1.12 -16.49
N ARG A 38 -4.77 0.34 -16.77
CA ARG A 38 -4.42 -0.08 -18.14
C ARG A 38 -5.14 -1.34 -18.58
N HIS A 39 -5.29 -2.29 -17.68
CA HIS A 39 -5.79 -3.63 -18.00
C HIS A 39 -7.14 -3.93 -17.35
N GLY A 40 -7.68 -2.97 -16.61
CA GLY A 40 -8.96 -3.09 -15.95
C GLY A 40 -8.97 -4.11 -14.82
N PRO A 41 -10.17 -4.39 -14.28
CA PRO A 41 -10.34 -5.28 -13.14
C PRO A 41 -9.87 -6.72 -13.41
N GLY A 42 -9.92 -7.18 -14.67
CA GLY A 42 -9.59 -8.56 -15.05
C GLY A 42 -8.13 -8.96 -14.83
N MET A 43 -7.18 -8.03 -14.80
CA MET A 43 -5.78 -8.30 -14.45
C MET A 43 -5.49 -8.21 -12.95
N VAL A 44 -6.43 -7.69 -12.15
CA VAL A 44 -6.28 -7.53 -10.70
C VAL A 44 -6.17 -8.87 -9.99
N ARG A 45 -6.71 -9.95 -10.57
CA ARG A 45 -6.52 -11.31 -10.03
C ARG A 45 -5.04 -11.74 -9.92
N HIS A 46 -4.16 -11.10 -10.69
CA HIS A 46 -2.72 -11.32 -10.61
C HIS A 46 -2.00 -10.33 -9.68
N LEU A 47 -2.67 -9.24 -9.29
CA LEU A 47 -2.21 -8.38 -8.21
C LEU A 47 -2.55 -9.07 -6.89
N ARG A 48 -1.53 -9.51 -6.16
CA ARG A 48 -1.68 -9.94 -4.77
C ARG A 48 -1.07 -8.84 -3.89
N PRO A 49 -1.81 -7.75 -3.61
CA PRO A 49 -1.31 -6.70 -2.74
C PRO A 49 -1.14 -7.28 -1.33
N ARG A 50 0.08 -7.62 -0.96
CA ARG A 50 0.47 -8.18 0.35
C ARG A 50 1.04 -7.08 1.25
N LEU A 51 0.50 -5.87 1.16
CA LEU A 51 1.00 -4.73 1.91
C LEU A 51 0.82 -4.95 3.42
N ASP A 52 -0.27 -5.57 3.86
CA ASP A 52 -0.48 -5.91 5.27
C ASP A 52 0.55 -6.94 5.78
N GLU A 53 0.75 -8.04 5.04
CA GLU A 53 1.78 -9.05 5.39
C GLU A 53 3.18 -8.41 5.42
N TRP A 54 3.46 -7.49 4.50
CA TRP A 54 4.73 -6.75 4.46
C TRP A 54 4.88 -5.84 5.68
N MET A 55 3.87 -5.04 6.00
CA MET A 55 3.88 -4.18 7.19
C MET A 55 4.01 -4.97 8.50
N GLU A 56 3.43 -6.18 8.56
CA GLU A 56 3.59 -7.11 9.68
C GLU A 56 5.02 -7.65 9.78
N SER A 57 5.65 -7.99 8.66
CA SER A 57 7.05 -8.46 8.63
C SER A 57 8.04 -7.39 9.08
N GLU A 58 7.76 -6.13 8.75
CA GLU A 58 8.53 -4.95 9.16
C GLU A 58 8.19 -4.49 10.59
N GLN A 59 7.28 -5.21 11.28
CA GLN A 59 6.87 -4.93 12.66
C GLN A 59 6.39 -3.49 12.88
N LEU A 60 5.73 -2.91 11.87
CA LEU A 60 5.28 -1.53 11.92
C LEU A 60 4.25 -1.34 13.04
N ARG A 61 4.50 -0.34 13.88
CA ARG A 61 3.55 0.03 14.93
C ARG A 61 2.30 0.67 14.33
N PRO A 62 1.13 0.51 14.97
CA PRO A 62 -0.09 1.17 14.54
C PRO A 62 0.09 2.69 14.42
N GLY A 63 -0.41 3.25 13.32
CA GLY A 63 -0.18 4.65 13.01
C GLY A 63 -0.90 5.11 11.76
N ARG A 64 -0.83 6.42 11.49
CA ARG A 64 -1.52 7.04 10.36
C ARG A 64 -1.11 6.45 9.02
N LEU A 65 0.18 6.23 8.79
CA LEU A 65 0.66 5.64 7.54
C LEU A 65 0.25 4.17 7.41
N GLN A 66 0.30 3.39 8.48
CA GLN A 66 -0.16 1.99 8.48
C GLN A 66 -1.66 1.90 8.12
N GLN A 67 -2.49 2.75 8.73
CA GLN A 67 -3.92 2.81 8.42
C GLN A 67 -4.18 3.22 6.96
N LEU A 68 -3.43 4.20 6.45
CA LEU A 68 -3.55 4.60 5.05
C LEU A 68 -3.20 3.46 4.09
N VAL A 69 -2.18 2.67 4.40
CA VAL A 69 -1.80 1.52 3.57
C VAL A 69 -2.86 0.43 3.63
N LYS A 70 -3.41 0.13 4.82
CA LYS A 70 -4.56 -0.78 5.00
C LYS A 70 -5.76 -0.36 4.16
N ASP A 71 -6.13 0.92 4.20
CA ASP A 71 -7.23 1.46 3.39
C ASP A 71 -6.98 1.28 1.88
N VAL A 72 -5.74 1.46 1.45
CA VAL A 72 -5.36 1.25 0.03
C VAL A 72 -5.42 -0.22 -0.32
N GLN A 73 -4.90 -1.12 0.51
CA GLN A 73 -4.99 -2.55 0.30
C GLN A 73 -6.45 -2.99 0.18
N GLN A 74 -7.32 -2.55 1.10
CA GLN A 74 -8.74 -2.86 1.04
C GLN A 74 -9.37 -2.42 -0.29
N ARG A 75 -9.09 -1.20 -0.76
CA ARG A 75 -9.60 -0.72 -2.05
C ARG A 75 -9.10 -1.54 -3.25
N LEU A 76 -7.86 -2.04 -3.18
CA LEU A 76 -7.33 -2.93 -4.22
C LEU A 76 -8.04 -4.29 -4.20
N LEU A 77 -8.32 -4.82 -3.01
CA LEU A 77 -9.09 -6.06 -2.84
C LEU A 77 -10.54 -5.89 -3.29
N ASP A 78 -11.19 -4.78 -2.97
CA ASP A 78 -12.56 -4.49 -3.41
C ASP A 78 -12.63 -4.39 -4.93
N ALA A 79 -11.67 -3.70 -5.55
CA ALA A 79 -11.56 -3.62 -7.01
C ALA A 79 -11.32 -5.00 -7.65
N ARG A 80 -10.68 -5.93 -6.94
CA ARG A 80 -10.53 -7.34 -7.36
C ARG A 80 -11.84 -8.10 -7.24
N VAL A 81 -12.59 -7.92 -6.16
CA VAL A 81 -13.87 -8.60 -5.95
C VAL A 81 -14.89 -8.16 -6.99
N ALA A 82 -14.98 -6.86 -7.27
CA ALA A 82 -15.84 -6.32 -8.33
C ALA A 82 -15.42 -6.74 -9.75
N ALA A 83 -14.23 -7.33 -9.92
CA ALA A 83 -13.73 -7.85 -11.19
C ALA A 83 -14.13 -9.30 -11.47
N GLN A 84 -14.60 -10.03 -10.46
CA GLN A 84 -15.07 -11.41 -10.56
C GLN A 84 -16.52 -11.43 -11.03
#